data_AF-A0A6N8Y6N6-F1
#
_entry.id   AF-A0A6N8Y6N6-F1
#
_cell.length_a   1.000
_cell.length_b   1.000
_cell.length_c   1.000
_cell.angle_alpha   90.00
_cell.angle_beta   90.00
_cell.angle_gamma   90.00
#
_symmetry.space_group_name_H-M   'P 1'
#
loop_
_entity.id
_entity.type
_entity.pdbx_description
1 polymer ?
#
loop_
_entity_poly.entity_id
_entity_poly.type
_entity_poly.pdbx_seq_one_letter_code
_entity_poly.pdbx_strand_id
1 'polypeptide(L)'
;ELSAANNRDRLHLFFRLWTMKEALSKAHGMGLSLDVSRFEIPQEMRAGATSGSVRIADMPGAGWRLEDISTDRFAAAVAYEGDGR
;
A
#
# COMPACT_ATOMS: atom_id res chain seq x y z
N GLU A 1 -2.68 6.21 14.46
CA GLU A 1 -1.76 6.82 13.48
C GLU A 1 -2.28 8.15 12.95
N LEU A 2 -3.41 8.18 12.22
CA LEU A 2 -3.95 9.44 11.66
C LEU A 2 -4.45 10.47 12.69
N SER A 3 -4.98 10.02 13.84
CA SER A 3 -5.50 10.91 14.89
C SER A 3 -4.42 11.69 15.66
N ALA A 4 -3.15 11.32 15.52
CA ALA A 4 -2.03 11.87 16.29
C ALA A 4 -1.19 12.91 15.52
N ALA A 5 -1.43 13.09 14.22
CA ALA A 5 -0.68 14.00 13.35
C ALA A 5 -1.34 15.39 13.28
N ASN A 6 -0.55 16.46 13.07
CA ASN A 6 -1.12 17.77 12.74
C ASN A 6 -1.89 17.70 11.39
N ASN A 7 -2.75 18.66 11.08
CA ASN A 7 -3.66 18.56 9.92
C ASN A 7 -2.96 18.31 8.58
N ARG A 8 -1.76 18.88 8.37
CA ARG A 8 -1.00 18.70 7.12
C ARG A 8 -0.35 17.32 7.06
N ASP A 9 0.27 16.90 8.16
CA ASP A 9 0.93 15.59 8.27
C ASP A 9 -0.10 14.46 8.22
N ARG A 10 -1.30 14.70 8.76
CA ARG A 10 -2.43 13.77 8.66
C ARG A 10 -2.88 13.57 7.23
N LEU A 11 -2.94 14.63 6.43
CA LEU A 11 -3.36 14.55 5.03
C LEU A 11 -2.29 13.84 4.17
N HIS A 12 -1.00 14.15 4.39
CA HIS A 12 0.08 13.43 3.74
C HIS A 12 0.08 11.95 4.10
N LEU A 13 -0.06 11.62 5.39
CA LEU A 13 -0.15 10.23 5.85
C LEU A 13 -1.36 9.53 5.23
N PHE A 14 -2.51 10.19 5.16
CA PHE A 14 -3.70 9.64 4.50
C PHE A 14 -3.41 9.27 3.04
N PHE A 15 -2.83 10.19 2.26
CA PHE A 15 -2.55 9.91 0.85
C PHE A 15 -1.47 8.84 0.65
N ARG A 16 -0.47 8.75 1.53
CA ARG A 16 0.51 7.64 1.50
C ARG A 16 -0.16 6.28 1.72
N LEU A 17 -0.99 6.17 2.77
CA LEU A 17 -1.73 4.94 3.05
C LEU A 17 -2.73 4.60 1.93
N TRP A 18 -3.43 5.61 1.41
CA TRP A 18 -4.37 5.47 0.31
C TRP A 18 -3.69 4.92 -0.95
N THR A 19 -2.59 5.54 -1.39
CA THR A 19 -1.90 5.14 -2.62
C THR A 19 -1.31 3.74 -2.54
N MET A 20 -0.82 3.33 -1.38
CA MET A 20 -0.42 1.94 -1.13
C MET A 20 -1.58 0.95 -1.30
N LYS A 21 -2.75 1.24 -0.73
CA LYS A 21 -3.93 0.37 -0.89
C LYS A 21 -4.46 0.35 -2.32
N GLU A 22 -4.44 1.49 -3.00
CA GLU A 22 -4.79 1.61 -4.42
C GLU A 22 -3.84 0.80 -5.31
N ALA A 23 -2.54 0.79 -5.03
CA ALA A 23 -1.58 0.00 -5.78
C ALA A 23 -1.90 -1.50 -5.69
N LEU A 24 -2.22 -2.00 -4.48
CA LEU A 24 -2.65 -3.38 -4.27
C LEU A 24 -3.97 -3.71 -4.98
N SER A 25 -4.95 -2.81 -4.89
CA SER A 25 -6.24 -2.95 -5.57
C SER A 25 -6.08 -3.03 -7.09
N LYS A 26 -5.23 -2.16 -7.67
CA LYS A 26 -4.91 -2.14 -9.10
C LYS A 26 -4.14 -3.39 -9.54
N ALA A 27 -3.19 -3.85 -8.72
CA ALA A 27 -2.48 -5.10 -8.96
C ALA A 27 -3.43 -6.31 -8.99
N HIS A 28 -4.46 -6.32 -8.12
CA HIS A 28 -5.49 -7.36 -8.14
C HIS A 28 -6.40 -7.30 -9.38
N GLY A 29 -6.65 -6.12 -9.93
CA GLY A 29 -7.35 -5.98 -11.22
C GLY A 29 -8.88 -6.10 -11.19
N MET A 30 -9.51 -6.16 -10.00
CA MET A 30 -10.98 -6.22 -9.86
C MET A 30 -11.67 -4.85 -9.93
N GLY A 31 -10.90 -3.77 -10.12
CA GLY A 31 -11.42 -2.41 -10.17
C GLY A 31 -12.14 -2.00 -8.89
N LEU A 32 -13.23 -1.22 -9.03
CA LEU A 32 -13.99 -0.68 -7.90
C LEU A 32 -14.88 -1.70 -7.18
N SER A 33 -15.00 -2.92 -7.71
CA SER A 33 -15.76 -4.00 -7.08
C SER A 33 -15.03 -4.64 -5.90
N LEU A 34 -13.78 -4.24 -5.66
CA LEU A 34 -12.94 -4.77 -4.60
C LEU A 34 -13.09 -3.97 -3.31
N ASP A 35 -13.32 -4.68 -2.22
CA ASP A 35 -13.31 -4.09 -0.88
C ASP A 35 -11.88 -3.77 -0.45
N VAL A 36 -11.51 -2.50 -0.57
CA VAL A 36 -10.18 -1.97 -0.25
C VAL A 36 -9.82 -2.15 1.24
N SER A 37 -10.79 -2.44 2.11
CA SER A 37 -10.55 -2.78 3.51
C SER A 37 -9.82 -4.12 3.68
N ARG A 38 -9.94 -5.03 2.69
CA ARG A 38 -9.26 -6.34 2.69
C ARG A 38 -7.75 -6.25 2.49
N PHE A 39 -7.25 -5.12 2.02
CA PHE A 39 -5.82 -4.88 1.90
C PHE A 39 -5.25 -4.29 3.17
N GLU A 40 -4.30 -5.01 3.75
CA GLU A 40 -3.47 -4.51 4.83
C GLU A 40 -2.11 -4.06 4.30
N ILE A 41 -1.68 -2.87 4.73
CA ILE A 41 -0.32 -2.40 4.49
C ILE A 41 0.61 -3.18 5.43
N PRO A 42 1.74 -3.73 4.94
CA PRO A 42 2.68 -4.49 5.76
C PRO A 42 3.13 -3.73 7.02
N GLN A 43 3.34 -4.46 8.12
CA GLN A 43 3.65 -3.85 9.41
C GLN A 43 4.97 -3.07 9.36
N GLU A 44 5.96 -3.58 8.65
CA GLU A 44 7.24 -2.93 8.41
C GLU A 44 7.07 -1.57 7.72
N MET A 45 6.13 -1.46 6.78
CA MET A 45 5.84 -0.20 6.08
C MET A 45 5.09 0.78 6.98
N ARG A 46 4.17 0.28 7.84
CA ARG A 46 3.55 1.11 8.90
C ARG A 46 4.58 1.64 9.90
N ALA A 47 5.66 0.89 10.12
CA ALA A 47 6.80 1.29 10.96
C ALA A 47 7.82 2.19 10.23
N GLY A 48 7.60 2.51 8.95
CA GLY A 48 8.41 3.46 8.19
C GLY A 48 9.32 2.86 7.11
N ALA A 49 9.28 1.54 6.89
CA ALA A 49 9.98 0.93 5.76
C ALA A 49 9.35 1.39 4.42
N THR A 50 10.17 1.56 3.39
CA THR A 50 9.70 1.97 2.05
C THR A 50 9.22 0.79 1.20
N SER A 51 9.42 -0.45 1.65
CA SER A 51 8.93 -1.63 0.93
C SER A 51 8.59 -2.76 1.89
N GLY A 52 7.66 -3.61 1.48
CA GLY A 52 7.25 -4.79 2.23
C GLY A 52 6.69 -5.89 1.33
N SER A 53 6.66 -7.10 1.87
CA SER A 53 6.03 -8.23 1.20
C SER A 53 4.56 -8.29 1.57
N VAL A 54 3.70 -8.55 0.60
CA VAL A 54 2.25 -8.60 0.80
C VAL A 54 1.69 -9.89 0.22
N ARG A 55 0.69 -10.45 0.89
CA ARG A 55 -0.15 -11.51 0.33
C ARG A 55 -1.48 -10.89 -0.03
N ILE A 56 -1.88 -11.03 -1.27
CA ILE A 56 -3.19 -10.60 -1.71
C ILE A 56 -4.12 -11.81 -1.63
N ALA A 57 -5.17 -11.71 -0.81
CA ALA A 57 -6.19 -12.74 -0.73
C ALA A 57 -6.77 -13.02 -2.12
N ASP A 58 -7.16 -14.26 -2.39
CA ASP A 58 -7.74 -14.70 -3.67
C ASP A 58 -6.77 -14.66 -4.88
N MET A 59 -5.48 -14.36 -4.68
CA MET A 59 -4.41 -14.53 -5.68
C MET A 59 -3.32 -15.51 -5.19
N PRO A 60 -3.53 -16.84 -5.31
CA PRO A 60 -2.55 -17.84 -4.90
C PRO A 60 -1.32 -17.85 -5.82
N GLY A 61 -0.12 -17.88 -5.24
CA GLY A 61 1.14 -18.21 -5.95
C GLY A 61 2.14 -17.05 -6.13
N ALA A 62 1.67 -15.81 -6.18
CA ALA A 62 2.54 -14.65 -6.38
C ALA A 62 2.98 -14.05 -5.03
N GLY A 63 4.30 -14.02 -4.79
CA GLY A 63 4.87 -13.24 -3.68
C GLY A 63 4.84 -11.77 -4.05
N TRP A 64 3.78 -11.05 -3.70
CA TRP A 64 3.66 -9.64 -4.08
C TRP A 64 4.60 -8.76 -3.25
N ARG A 65 5.13 -7.72 -3.88
CA ARG A 65 5.85 -6.63 -3.25
C ARG A 65 5.06 -5.34 -3.35
N LEU A 66 5.16 -4.53 -2.31
CA LEU A 66 4.63 -3.18 -2.24
C LEU A 66 5.79 -2.21 -1.96
N GLU A 67 5.83 -1.11 -2.70
CA GLU A 67 6.83 -0.05 -2.53
C GLU A 67 6.16 1.31 -2.42
N ASP A 68 6.54 2.07 -1.40
CA ASP A 68 6.21 3.48 -1.22
C ASP A 68 7.28 4.33 -1.91
N ILE A 69 6.89 5.00 -2.99
CA ILE A 69 7.74 5.90 -3.79
C ILE A 69 7.32 7.37 -3.61
N SER A 70 6.67 7.67 -2.49
CA SER A 70 6.22 9.02 -2.15
C SER A 70 7.37 9.98 -1.95
N THR A 71 7.09 11.26 -2.15
CA THR A 71 7.97 12.38 -1.81
C THR A 71 7.22 13.37 -0.92
N ASP A 72 7.90 14.42 -0.48
CA ASP A 72 7.26 15.51 0.27
C ASP A 72 6.18 16.26 -0.52
N ARG A 73 6.08 16.04 -1.85
CA ARG A 73 5.11 16.71 -2.72
C ARG A 73 3.97 15.83 -3.19
N PHE A 74 4.18 14.52 -3.29
CA PHE A 74 3.19 13.58 -3.80
C PHE A 74 3.25 12.25 -3.07
N ALA A 75 2.08 11.61 -2.94
CA ALA A 75 1.99 10.22 -2.50
C ALA A 75 1.93 9.31 -3.73
N ALA A 76 2.69 8.22 -3.72
CA ALA A 76 2.70 7.23 -4.79
C ALA A 76 3.20 5.88 -4.27
N ALA A 77 2.65 4.80 -4.82
CA ALA A 77 3.07 3.45 -4.49
C ALA A 77 2.95 2.54 -5.72
N VAL A 78 3.73 1.46 -5.72
CA VAL A 78 3.70 0.42 -6.75
C VAL A 78 3.55 -0.94 -6.08
N ALA A 79 2.66 -1.77 -6.61
CA ALA A 79 2.53 -3.17 -6.25
C ALA A 79 2.85 -4.03 -7.47
N TYR A 80 3.67 -5.05 -7.30
CA TYR A 80 4.14 -5.90 -8.38
C TYR A 80 4.44 -7.32 -7.87
N GLU A 81 4.40 -8.29 -8.78
CA GLU A 81 4.78 -9.66 -8.48
C GLU A 81 6.29 -9.72 -8.25
N GLY A 82 6.70 -10.22 -7.08
CA GLY A 82 8.11 -10.40 -6.73
C GLY A 82 8.66 -11.72 -7.28
N ASP A 83 9.95 -11.72 -7.60
CA ASP A 83 10.66 -12.96 -7.94
C ASP A 83 10.66 -13.86 -6.71
N GLY A 84 9.90 -14.95 -6.74
CA GLY A 84 9.79 -15.93 -5.65
C GLY A 84 11.04 -16.77 -5.42
N ARG A 85 12.20 -16.12 -5.19
CA ARG A 85 13.46 -16.77 -4.80
C ARG A 85 13.53 -16.97 -3.29
#